data_AF-A0A6S6RWW8-F1
#
_entry.id   AF-A0A6S6RWW8-F1
#
_cell.length_a   1.000
_cell.length_b   1.000
_cell.length_c   1.000
_cell.angle_alpha   90.00
_cell.angle_beta   90.00
_cell.angle_gamma   90.00
#
_symmetry.space_group_name_H-M   'P 1'
#
loop_
_entity.id
_entity.type
_entity.pdbx_description
1 polymer ?
#
loop_
_entity_poly.entity_id
_entity_poly.type
_entity_poly.pdbx_seq_one_letter_code
_entity_poly.pdbx_strand_id
1 'polypeptide(L)'
;MRSSIFVKKGLICIAILSSLLLVGCHSSLDQSKPTAHATIQASSEISHYQSIIDPANGTPSAEALRAYIAQEPLLKNKVNHQKNIDDFWQMLISLSDEQVQKLAVRADENVLQGKINLLDLYHNNYQDPAALQNAFNDWKIRYPDNPGVKTSPTALIQIIHQSSISRNPKIGLFLPLSK
;
A
#
# COMPACT_ATOMS: atom_id res chain seq x y z
N MET A 1 -12.14 -0.97 -63.98
CA MET A 1 -11.59 -2.27 -64.44
C MET A 1 -12.46 -3.41 -63.89
N ARG A 2 -12.28 -4.63 -64.40
CA ARG A 2 -13.12 -5.85 -64.25
C ARG A 2 -13.99 -5.98 -62.97
N SER A 3 -15.24 -6.39 -63.19
CA SER A 3 -16.27 -6.68 -62.18
C SER A 3 -16.45 -8.19 -61.92
N SER A 4 -17.28 -8.50 -60.92
CA SER A 4 -18.21 -9.65 -60.86
C SER A 4 -17.78 -11.03 -60.33
N ILE A 5 -18.43 -11.42 -59.22
CA ILE A 5 -19.32 -12.61 -59.05
C ILE A 5 -18.81 -13.99 -59.51
N PHE A 6 -18.75 -14.96 -58.59
CA PHE A 6 -19.38 -16.31 -58.70
C PHE A 6 -19.29 -17.08 -57.35
N VAL A 7 -19.93 -18.25 -57.17
CA VAL A 7 -21.36 -18.46 -56.84
C VAL A 7 -21.62 -19.95 -56.48
N LYS A 8 -22.37 -20.20 -55.38
CA LYS A 8 -23.13 -21.44 -55.03
C LYS A 8 -22.41 -22.79 -54.74
N LYS A 9 -22.80 -23.35 -53.57
CA LYS A 9 -23.21 -24.75 -53.29
C LYS A 9 -22.17 -25.88 -53.28
N GLY A 10 -21.89 -26.38 -52.07
CA GLY A 10 -21.75 -27.81 -51.76
C GLY A 10 -22.66 -28.15 -50.57
N LEU A 11 -23.49 -29.19 -50.68
CA LEU A 11 -24.46 -29.66 -49.66
C LEU A 11 -24.46 -31.19 -49.68
N ILE A 12 -24.57 -31.86 -48.51
CA ILE A 12 -24.53 -33.31 -48.17
C ILE A 12 -23.57 -33.45 -46.95
N CYS A 13 -23.74 -34.23 -45.87
CA CYS A 13 -24.80 -35.01 -45.17
C CYS A 13 -24.19 -35.38 -43.78
N ILE A 14 -24.84 -35.84 -42.69
CA ILE A 14 -26.23 -36.13 -42.24
C ILE A 14 -26.16 -35.87 -40.70
N ALA A 15 -26.96 -34.98 -40.09
CA ALA A 15 -28.34 -35.13 -39.60
C ALA A 15 -28.55 -36.19 -38.47
N ILE A 16 -29.04 -35.73 -37.30
CA ILE A 16 -29.89 -36.47 -36.31
C ILE A 16 -29.13 -37.55 -35.47
N LEU A 17 -29.33 -37.77 -34.16
CA LEU A 17 -30.11 -37.13 -33.08
C LEU A 17 -29.39 -37.36 -31.73
N SER A 18 -29.42 -36.41 -30.79
CA SER A 18 -29.45 -36.67 -29.33
C SER A 18 -29.81 -35.40 -28.57
N SER A 19 -31.04 -35.32 -28.08
CA SER A 19 -31.53 -34.19 -27.29
C SER A 19 -31.50 -34.50 -25.80
N LEU A 20 -30.86 -33.64 -25.00
CA LEU A 20 -31.22 -33.48 -23.60
C LEU A 20 -31.28 -31.98 -23.27
N LEU A 21 -32.34 -31.60 -22.58
CA LEU A 21 -32.64 -30.21 -22.22
C LEU A 21 -31.92 -29.85 -20.91
N LEU A 22 -31.54 -28.58 -20.74
CA LEU A 22 -31.94 -27.76 -19.59
C LEU A 22 -31.52 -26.29 -19.75
N VAL A 23 -32.53 -25.41 -19.65
CA VAL A 23 -32.57 -24.04 -19.09
C VAL A 23 -31.23 -23.34 -18.84
N GLY A 24 -31.02 -22.14 -19.43
CA GLY A 24 -29.86 -21.32 -19.06
C GLY A 24 -29.60 -20.01 -19.82
N CYS A 25 -30.60 -19.16 -20.09
CA CYS A 25 -30.28 -17.75 -20.35
C CYS A 25 -29.86 -17.07 -19.04
N HIS A 26 -28.61 -16.63 -18.93
CA HIS A 26 -28.20 -15.40 -18.20
C HIS A 26 -26.74 -15.07 -18.50
N SER A 27 -26.50 -14.04 -19.32
CA SER A 27 -25.18 -13.44 -19.50
C SER A 27 -24.85 -12.52 -18.32
N SER A 28 -24.49 -13.10 -17.17
CA SER A 28 -23.90 -12.31 -16.08
C SER A 28 -22.45 -11.99 -16.45
N LEU A 29 -22.09 -10.70 -16.46
CA LEU A 29 -20.67 -10.35 -16.31
C LEU A 29 -20.26 -10.77 -14.89
N ASP A 30 -19.13 -11.45 -14.79
CA ASP A 30 -18.68 -12.06 -13.55
C ASP A 30 -18.05 -11.01 -12.63
N GLN A 31 -18.78 -10.61 -11.57
CA GLN A 31 -18.18 -9.90 -10.44
C GLN A 31 -17.39 -10.92 -9.61
N SER A 32 -16.17 -11.18 -10.06
CA SER A 32 -15.31 -12.26 -9.54
C SER A 32 -15.00 -12.12 -8.05
N LYS A 33 -15.81 -12.80 -7.25
CA LYS A 33 -15.59 -13.01 -5.82
C LYS A 33 -14.23 -13.68 -5.60
N PRO A 34 -13.38 -13.22 -4.65
CA PRO A 34 -12.10 -13.88 -4.37
C PRO A 34 -12.25 -15.38 -4.13
N THR A 35 -11.49 -16.17 -4.88
CA THR A 35 -11.53 -17.64 -4.78
C THR A 35 -10.92 -18.10 -3.46
N ALA A 36 -11.43 -19.20 -2.90
CA ALA A 36 -10.99 -19.69 -1.58
C ALA A 36 -9.47 -19.94 -1.52
N HIS A 37 -8.88 -20.45 -2.61
CA HIS A 37 -7.44 -20.67 -2.73
C HIS A 37 -6.62 -19.37 -2.60
N ALA A 38 -7.05 -18.26 -3.21
CA ALA A 38 -6.34 -16.98 -3.10
C ALA A 38 -6.40 -16.42 -1.68
N THR A 39 -7.52 -16.58 -0.98
CA THR A 39 -7.66 -16.20 0.44
C THR A 39 -6.78 -17.05 1.35
N ILE A 40 -6.69 -18.36 1.11
CA ILE A 40 -5.82 -19.28 1.85
C ILE A 40 -4.34 -18.93 1.61
N GLN A 41 -3.93 -18.69 0.36
CA GLN A 41 -2.56 -18.30 0.03
C GLN A 41 -2.16 -16.99 0.74
N ALA A 42 -2.95 -15.93 0.59
CA ALA A 42 -2.66 -14.64 1.23
C ALA A 42 -2.59 -14.75 2.78
N SER A 43 -3.42 -15.61 3.39
CA SER A 43 -3.37 -15.91 4.82
C SER A 43 -2.08 -16.62 5.24
N SER A 44 -1.57 -17.54 4.40
CA SER A 44 -0.29 -18.22 4.63
C SER A 44 0.91 -17.30 4.42
N GLU A 45 0.86 -16.39 3.46
CA GLU A 45 1.91 -15.38 3.20
C GLU A 45 2.00 -14.35 4.33
N ILE A 46 0.85 -13.86 4.84
CA ILE A 46 0.81 -13.02 6.06
C ILE A 46 1.39 -13.78 7.26
N SER A 47 0.98 -15.03 7.48
CA SER A 47 1.52 -15.86 8.58
C SER A 47 3.05 -16.05 8.47
N HIS A 48 3.58 -16.17 7.26
CA HIS A 48 5.02 -16.25 7.02
C HIS A 48 5.74 -14.94 7.38
N TYR A 49 5.29 -13.78 6.89
CA TYR A 49 5.94 -12.51 7.21
C TYR A 49 5.81 -12.16 8.71
N GLN A 50 4.67 -12.45 9.33
CA GLN A 50 4.50 -12.25 10.77
C GLN A 50 5.48 -13.11 11.59
N SER A 51 5.82 -14.33 11.14
CA SER A 51 6.84 -15.18 11.78
C SER A 51 8.28 -14.62 11.73
N ILE A 52 8.55 -13.64 10.85
CA ILE A 52 9.80 -12.87 10.77
C ILE A 52 9.70 -11.60 11.63
N ILE A 53 8.53 -10.97 11.65
CA ILE A 53 8.27 -9.70 12.36
C ILE A 53 8.19 -9.90 13.88
N ASP A 54 7.49 -10.92 14.37
CA ASP A 54 7.27 -11.13 15.81
C ASP A 54 8.59 -11.33 16.59
N PRO A 55 9.55 -12.18 16.15
CA PRO A 55 10.82 -12.36 16.85
C PRO A 55 11.73 -11.12 16.84
N ALA A 56 11.56 -10.22 15.86
CA ALA A 56 12.33 -8.97 15.82
C ALA A 56 11.95 -8.02 16.96
N ASN A 57 10.69 -8.06 17.44
CA ASN A 57 10.22 -7.31 18.61
C ASN A 57 10.60 -5.81 18.59
N GLY A 58 10.43 -5.16 17.43
CA GLY A 58 10.80 -3.75 17.22
C GLY A 58 12.29 -3.48 16.93
N THR A 59 13.16 -4.48 17.06
CA THR A 59 14.60 -4.38 16.71
C THR A 59 14.77 -4.26 15.19
N PRO A 60 15.38 -3.20 14.66
CA PRO A 60 15.50 -3.04 13.22
C PRO A 60 16.46 -4.06 12.60
N SER A 61 15.99 -4.78 11.58
CA SER A 61 16.81 -5.63 10.72
C SER A 61 16.36 -5.51 9.26
N ALA A 62 17.27 -5.74 8.32
CA ALA A 62 16.94 -5.69 6.90
C ALA A 62 15.95 -6.80 6.48
N GLU A 63 15.83 -7.87 7.26
CA GLU A 63 14.86 -8.94 7.05
C GLU A 63 13.46 -8.51 7.54
N ALA A 64 13.36 -7.97 8.76
CA ALA A 64 12.09 -7.49 9.32
C ALA A 64 11.51 -6.32 8.51
N LEU A 65 12.33 -5.36 8.10
CA LEU A 65 11.91 -4.24 7.24
C LEU A 65 11.38 -4.72 5.88
N ARG A 66 11.99 -5.76 5.29
CA ARG A 66 11.49 -6.40 4.06
C ARG A 66 10.18 -7.15 4.30
N ALA A 67 10.06 -7.87 5.40
CA ALA A 67 8.83 -8.58 5.77
C ALA A 67 7.63 -7.64 5.96
N TYR A 68 7.80 -6.51 6.66
CA TYR A 68 6.77 -5.47 6.78
C TYR A 68 6.31 -4.92 5.42
N ILE A 69 7.26 -4.65 4.51
CA ILE A 69 6.98 -4.14 3.15
C ILE A 69 6.24 -5.20 2.30
N ALA A 70 6.61 -6.48 2.42
CA ALA A 70 5.97 -7.57 1.70
C ALA A 70 4.57 -7.91 2.27
N GLN A 71 4.37 -7.72 3.57
CA GLN A 71 3.09 -7.91 4.24
C GLN A 71 2.09 -6.78 3.96
N GLU A 72 2.54 -5.52 3.88
CA GLU A 72 1.70 -4.31 3.64
C GLU A 72 0.61 -4.54 2.55
N PRO A 73 0.92 -4.97 1.31
CA PRO A 73 -0.08 -5.15 0.25
C PRO A 73 -1.05 -6.32 0.48
N LEU A 74 -0.75 -7.27 1.37
CA LEU A 74 -1.63 -8.42 1.65
C LEU A 74 -2.76 -8.05 2.62
N LEU A 75 -2.52 -7.09 3.51
CA LEU A 75 -3.44 -6.70 4.58
C LEU A 75 -4.66 -5.91 4.06
N LYS A 76 -5.72 -6.63 3.66
CA LYS A 76 -6.95 -6.00 3.14
C LYS A 76 -7.82 -5.32 4.23
N ASN A 77 -7.60 -5.64 5.51
CA ASN A 77 -8.24 -4.94 6.62
C ASN A 77 -7.51 -3.62 6.90
N LYS A 78 -8.22 -2.49 6.81
CA LYS A 78 -7.66 -1.14 7.01
C LYS A 78 -6.95 -0.93 8.35
N VAL A 79 -7.44 -1.54 9.44
CA VAL A 79 -6.85 -1.41 10.78
C VAL A 79 -5.50 -2.14 10.81
N ASN A 80 -5.46 -3.38 10.32
CA ASN A 80 -4.22 -4.15 10.26
C ASN A 80 -3.20 -3.50 9.31
N HIS A 81 -3.66 -2.99 8.16
CA HIS A 81 -2.82 -2.27 7.19
C HIS A 81 -2.20 -1.01 7.79
N GLN A 82 -2.98 -0.17 8.50
CA GLN A 82 -2.43 1.00 9.19
C GLN A 82 -1.48 0.59 10.31
N LYS A 83 -1.81 -0.46 11.10
CA LYS A 83 -0.92 -0.96 12.15
C LYS A 83 0.43 -1.40 11.57
N ASN A 84 0.46 -2.15 10.48
CA ASN A 84 1.68 -2.57 9.79
C ASN A 84 2.52 -1.38 9.32
N ILE A 85 1.90 -0.30 8.85
CA ILE A 85 2.58 0.94 8.43
C ILE A 85 3.13 1.71 9.64
N ASP A 86 2.36 1.81 10.72
CA ASP A 86 2.76 2.53 11.93
C ASP A 86 3.85 1.76 12.71
N ASP A 87 3.73 0.44 12.84
CA ASP A 87 4.75 -0.45 13.40
C ASP A 87 6.06 -0.41 12.59
N PHE A 88 5.96 -0.52 11.26
CA PHE A 88 7.11 -0.38 10.35
C PHE A 88 7.77 0.99 10.53
N TRP A 89 6.99 2.06 10.67
CA TRP A 89 7.53 3.40 10.90
C TRP A 89 8.25 3.51 12.26
N GLN A 90 7.71 2.93 13.34
CA GLN A 90 8.41 2.87 14.63
C GLN A 90 9.73 2.09 14.55
N MET A 91 9.79 0.99 13.80
CA MET A 91 11.04 0.26 13.54
C MET A 91 12.00 1.03 12.62
N LEU A 92 11.48 1.83 11.69
CA LEU A 92 12.31 2.61 10.78
C LEU A 92 12.99 3.79 11.50
N ILE A 93 12.26 4.50 12.37
CA ILE A 93 12.80 5.66 13.12
C ILE A 93 13.67 5.26 14.33
N SER A 94 13.85 3.97 14.61
CA SER A 94 14.80 3.46 15.61
C SER A 94 16.11 2.95 15.00
N LEU A 95 16.29 3.06 13.68
CA LEU A 95 17.57 2.85 13.01
C LEU A 95 18.56 3.99 13.31
N SER A 96 19.78 3.65 13.73
CA SER A 96 20.92 4.56 13.63
C SER A 96 21.50 4.59 12.22
N ASP A 97 22.23 5.66 11.88
CA ASP A 97 22.93 5.79 10.58
C ASP A 97 23.83 4.59 10.29
N GLU A 98 24.51 4.06 11.30
CA GLU A 98 25.36 2.87 11.20
C GLU A 98 24.55 1.61 10.86
N GLN A 99 23.33 1.47 11.41
CA GLN A 99 22.42 0.38 11.05
C GLN A 99 21.90 0.56 9.62
N VAL A 100 21.56 1.79 9.18
CA VAL A 100 21.14 2.08 7.79
C VAL A 100 22.21 1.62 6.79
N GLN A 101 23.48 1.96 7.01
CA GLN A 101 24.58 1.50 6.14
C GLN A 101 24.72 -0.03 6.11
N LYS A 102 24.39 -0.72 7.22
CA LYS A 102 24.43 -2.19 7.33
C LYS A 102 23.22 -2.91 6.74
N LEU A 103 22.15 -2.22 6.32
CA LEU A 103 20.95 -2.87 5.79
C LEU A 103 21.16 -3.59 4.44
N ALA A 104 22.25 -3.27 3.72
CA ALA A 104 22.54 -3.81 2.39
C ALA A 104 21.32 -3.74 1.46
N VAL A 105 20.75 -2.53 1.31
CA VAL A 105 19.58 -2.28 0.46
C VAL A 105 19.97 -2.51 -0.99
N ARG A 106 19.24 -3.38 -1.69
CA ARG A 106 19.55 -3.80 -3.06
C ARG A 106 19.02 -2.77 -4.07
N ALA A 107 19.62 -2.71 -5.25
CA ALA A 107 19.31 -1.68 -6.26
C ALA A 107 17.86 -1.73 -6.78
N ASP A 108 17.20 -2.89 -6.71
CA ASP A 108 15.80 -3.11 -7.06
C ASP A 108 14.80 -2.78 -5.93
N GLU A 109 15.27 -2.53 -4.71
CA GLU A 109 14.41 -2.33 -3.53
C GLU A 109 13.89 -0.90 -3.40
N ASN A 110 13.35 -0.36 -4.49
CA ASN A 110 12.85 1.01 -4.63
C ASN A 110 11.90 1.44 -3.50
N VAL A 111 11.09 0.52 -2.96
CA VAL A 111 10.24 0.81 -1.79
C VAL A 111 11.07 1.03 -0.53
N LEU A 112 12.03 0.16 -0.21
CA LEU A 112 12.89 0.30 0.97
C LEU A 112 13.81 1.51 0.84
N GLN A 113 14.43 1.72 -0.33
CA GLN A 113 15.21 2.93 -0.64
C GLN A 113 14.36 4.20 -0.42
N GLY A 114 13.12 4.20 -0.91
CA GLY A 114 12.18 5.30 -0.69
C GLY A 114 11.84 5.53 0.78
N LYS A 115 11.55 4.47 1.55
CA LYS A 115 11.27 4.62 2.99
C LYS A 115 12.52 5.14 3.75
N ILE A 116 13.74 4.70 3.39
CA ILE A 116 14.98 5.26 3.96
C ILE A 116 15.17 6.74 3.58
N ASN A 117 14.93 7.15 2.34
CA ASN A 117 14.97 8.58 2.00
C ASN A 117 13.93 9.40 2.77
N LEU A 118 12.78 8.81 3.15
CA LEU A 118 11.81 9.46 4.03
C LEU A 118 12.32 9.58 5.48
N LEU A 119 13.07 8.59 5.97
CA LEU A 119 13.75 8.64 7.27
C LEU A 119 14.77 9.78 7.32
N ASP A 120 15.61 9.91 6.30
CA ASP A 120 16.60 11.00 6.18
C ASP A 120 15.92 12.37 6.25
N LEU A 121 14.85 12.56 5.46
CA LEU A 121 14.09 13.82 5.44
C LEU A 121 13.39 14.08 6.77
N TYR A 122 12.88 13.05 7.43
CA TYR A 122 12.27 13.15 8.75
C TYR A 122 13.28 13.60 9.80
N HIS A 123 14.44 12.96 9.90
CA HIS A 123 15.50 13.37 10.84
C HIS A 123 15.99 14.80 10.58
N ASN A 124 16.19 15.18 9.32
CA ASN A 124 16.68 16.52 8.98
C ASN A 124 15.63 17.65 9.17
N ASN A 125 14.33 17.34 9.23
CA ASN A 125 13.27 18.36 9.29
C ASN A 125 12.32 18.26 10.50
N TYR A 126 12.49 17.29 11.41
CA TYR A 126 11.56 17.03 12.52
C TYR A 126 11.17 18.27 13.34
N GLN A 127 12.13 19.18 13.57
CA GLN A 127 11.95 20.38 14.41
C GLN A 127 11.18 21.52 13.70
N ASP A 128 11.02 21.47 12.38
CA ASP A 128 10.19 22.39 11.60
C ASP A 128 9.15 21.59 10.79
N PRO A 129 7.90 21.47 11.28
CA PRO A 129 6.90 20.67 10.60
C PRO A 129 6.41 21.28 9.27
N ALA A 130 6.73 22.54 8.96
CA ALA A 130 6.49 23.13 7.65
C ALA A 130 7.60 22.75 6.64
N ALA A 131 8.86 22.73 7.07
CA ALA A 131 9.95 22.15 6.29
C ALA A 131 9.72 20.65 6.04
N LEU A 132 9.30 19.90 7.07
CA LEU A 132 8.95 18.48 6.96
C LEU A 132 7.77 18.24 6.00
N GLN A 133 6.75 19.10 6.02
CA GLN A 133 5.64 19.04 5.07
C GLN A 133 6.13 19.19 3.61
N ASN A 134 7.04 20.13 3.36
CA ASN A 134 7.60 20.36 2.02
C ASN A 134 8.47 19.18 1.58
N ALA A 135 9.41 18.75 2.44
CA ALA A 135 10.27 17.59 2.21
C ALA A 135 9.47 16.31 1.93
N PHE A 136 8.36 16.09 2.65
CA PHE A 136 7.45 14.96 2.42
C PHE A 136 6.69 15.07 1.09
N ASN A 137 6.30 16.27 0.65
CA ASN A 137 5.67 16.46 -0.66
C ASN A 137 6.66 16.19 -1.80
N ASP A 138 7.90 16.66 -1.70
CA ASP A 138 8.96 16.37 -2.68
C ASP A 138 9.30 14.87 -2.72
N TRP A 139 9.29 14.21 -1.55
CA TRP A 139 9.46 12.76 -1.46
C TRP A 139 8.37 11.99 -2.21
N LYS A 140 7.10 12.39 -2.07
CA LYS A 140 5.96 11.79 -2.80
C LYS A 140 6.10 11.94 -4.32
N ILE A 141 6.77 12.99 -4.80
CA ILE A 141 7.07 13.21 -6.22
C ILE A 141 8.22 12.32 -6.69
N ARG A 142 9.25 12.09 -5.85
CA ARG A 142 10.39 11.22 -6.18
C ARG A 142 10.05 9.72 -6.13
N TYR A 143 9.13 9.30 -5.27
CA TYR A 143 8.76 7.89 -5.06
C TYR A 143 7.25 7.63 -5.20
N PRO A 144 6.62 7.95 -6.36
CA PRO A 144 5.16 7.93 -6.52
C PRO A 144 4.52 6.55 -6.31
N ASP A 145 5.27 5.47 -6.61
CA ASP A 145 4.82 4.09 -6.45
C ASP A 145 5.00 3.53 -5.02
N ASN A 146 5.70 4.25 -4.14
CA ASN A 146 5.87 3.83 -2.75
C ASN A 146 4.50 3.85 -2.04
N PRO A 147 4.07 2.76 -1.37
CA PRO A 147 2.74 2.72 -0.77
C PRO A 147 2.56 3.74 0.36
N GLY A 148 3.66 4.24 0.95
CA GLY A 148 3.65 5.39 1.89
C GLY A 148 3.05 6.68 1.33
N VAL A 149 2.96 6.84 0.01
CA VAL A 149 2.28 7.94 -0.69
C VAL A 149 0.75 7.82 -0.59
N LYS A 150 0.23 6.59 -0.52
CA LYS A 150 -1.21 6.25 -0.49
C LYS A 150 -1.74 6.10 0.93
N THR A 151 -0.91 5.60 1.85
CA THR A 151 -1.24 5.48 3.27
C THR A 151 0.04 5.73 4.07
N SER A 152 0.05 6.81 4.82
CA SER A 152 1.25 7.32 5.50
C SER A 152 1.21 7.00 7.00
N PRO A 153 2.36 6.96 7.70
CA PRO A 153 2.38 6.70 9.14
C PRO A 153 1.65 7.77 9.94
N THR A 154 0.82 7.35 10.90
CA THR A 154 -0.02 8.22 11.72
C THR A 154 0.81 9.29 12.45
N ALA A 155 1.94 8.88 13.04
CA ALA A 155 2.84 9.79 13.76
C ALA A 155 3.46 10.87 12.86
N LEU A 156 3.90 10.50 11.65
CA LEU A 156 4.48 11.44 10.67
C LEU A 156 3.46 12.52 10.28
N ILE A 157 2.22 12.12 9.98
CA ILE A 157 1.13 13.02 9.62
C ILE A 157 0.72 13.91 10.80
N GLN A 158 0.72 13.40 12.03
CA GLN A 158 0.46 14.20 13.24
C GLN A 158 1.47 15.34 13.39
N ILE A 159 2.78 15.06 13.25
CA ILE A 159 3.84 16.08 13.34
C ILE A 159 3.67 17.13 12.25
N ILE A 160 3.57 16.70 10.99
CA ILE A 160 3.34 17.57 9.83
C ILE A 160 2.17 18.55 10.06
N HIS A 161 1.05 18.05 10.60
CA HIS A 161 -0.14 18.85 10.88
C HIS A 161 0.00 19.82 12.08
N GLN A 162 0.99 19.70 12.97
CA GLN A 162 1.19 20.66 14.07
C GLN A 162 1.47 22.09 13.56
N SER A 163 2.10 22.22 12.37
CA SER A 163 2.30 23.50 11.67
C SER A 163 1.00 24.21 11.24
N SER A 164 -0.13 23.50 11.23
CA SER A 164 -1.46 24.07 10.93
C SER A 164 -2.13 24.67 12.17
N ILE A 165 -1.79 24.16 13.37
CA ILE A 165 -2.42 24.55 14.65
C ILE A 165 -1.69 25.76 15.25
N SER A 166 -0.36 25.83 15.12
CA SER A 166 0.46 26.92 15.68
C SER A 166 0.45 28.21 14.82
N ARG A 167 -0.74 28.72 14.49
CA ARG A 167 -0.95 30.02 13.82
C ARG A 167 -2.08 30.81 14.46
N ASN A 168 -1.78 31.40 15.62
CA ASN A 168 -2.68 32.23 16.44
C ASN A 168 -3.93 31.50 16.96
N PRO A 169 -3.81 30.66 18.01
CA PRO A 169 -4.98 30.15 18.72
C PRO A 169 -5.79 31.32 19.30
N LYS A 170 -7.01 31.54 18.79
CA LYS A 170 -7.94 32.56 19.31
C LYS A 170 -8.55 32.07 20.62
N ILE A 171 -7.81 32.22 21.72
CA ILE A 171 -8.26 31.90 23.07
C ILE A 171 -9.34 32.91 23.49
N GLY A 172 -10.60 32.47 23.47
CA GLY A 172 -11.73 33.22 24.02
C GLY A 172 -11.70 33.16 25.55
N LEU A 173 -11.08 34.16 26.18
CA LEU A 173 -10.95 34.22 27.64
C LEU A 173 -12.27 34.66 28.30
N PHE A 174 -13.04 33.69 28.80
CA PHE A 174 -14.22 33.96 29.62
C PHE A 174 -13.81 34.33 31.04
N LEU A 175 -13.68 35.63 31.32
CA LEU A 175 -13.59 36.16 32.68
C LEU A 175 -15.00 36.39 33.26
N PRO A 176 -15.26 36.09 34.54
CA PRO A 176 -16.47 36.54 35.22
C PRO A 176 -16.42 38.07 35.44
N LEU A 177 -17.22 38.83 34.68
CA LEU A 177 -17.25 40.30 34.70
C LEU A 177 -18.29 40.85 35.69
N SER A 178 -18.36 40.30 36.90
CA SER A 178 -19.28 40.76 37.97
C SER A 178 -18.72 40.47 39.36
N LYS A 179 -19.21 41.22 40.35
CA LYS A 179 -19.14 40.91 41.79
C LYS A 179 -20.54 40.60 42.29
#